data_AF-V7AFU6-F1
#
_entry.id   AF-V7AFU6-F1
#
_cell.length_a   1.000
_cell.length_b   1.000
_cell.length_c   1.000
_cell.angle_alpha   90.00
_cell.angle_beta   90.00
_cell.angle_gamma   90.00
#
_symmetry.space_group_name_H-M   'P 1'
#
loop_
_entity.id
_entity.type
_entity.pdbx_description
1 polymer ?
#
loop_
_entity_poly.entity_id
_entity_poly.type
_entity_poly.pdbx_seq_one_letter_code
_entity_poly.pdbx_strand_id
1 'polypeptide(L)'
;MGRRLLFLIFLTLVALAFLSEVQSASFRIVNKCRHTIWPGLLSGATSPPLPTTGFALQSGESKTLKIPKSWSGRIWARTLCGRDPDGKFSCATADCGSEKVECVGGAKPPATLAEFTLNGADGLDFYDVSLVDGYNLPMLIVAKDGTRGGCSATGCLVDLNGGCLAELRVTRVNTSRRSLACRSACEAFGDPRFCCSGAYSTPDTCGPSPYSLFFKHACPRAYSYAYDDKTSTYTCASANYLIIFCPLPYSSQKLLGARKDGATLPLVNKTMMYLSRLQSSGSSPSFVVQTQSVAYVASLLVALLLFFPL
;
A
#
# COMPACT_ATOMS: atom_id res chain seq x y z
N MET A 1 43.49 8.69 47.79
CA MET A 1 43.17 8.24 46.41
C MET A 1 41.78 7.62 46.25
N GLY A 2 41.27 6.81 47.18
CA GLY A 2 40.00 6.07 46.98
C GLY A 2 38.70 6.88 46.83
N ARG A 3 38.53 7.99 47.57
CA ARG A 3 37.27 8.77 47.57
C ARG A 3 36.99 9.50 46.24
N ARG A 4 38.03 10.03 45.59
CA ARG A 4 37.91 10.67 44.26
C ARG A 4 37.63 9.65 43.16
N LEU A 5 38.23 8.46 43.26
CA LEU A 5 38.00 7.36 42.32
C LEU A 5 36.55 6.84 42.43
N LEU A 6 36.04 6.65 43.65
CA LEU A 6 34.65 6.26 43.88
C LEU A 6 33.64 7.30 43.36
N PHE A 7 33.94 8.59 43.54
CA PHE A 7 33.08 9.66 43.04
C PHE A 7 33.04 9.70 41.50
N LEU A 8 34.19 9.50 40.83
CA LEU A 8 34.26 9.43 39.37
C LEU A 8 33.51 8.20 38.81
N ILE A 9 33.62 7.04 39.47
CA ILE A 9 32.89 5.83 39.08
C ILE A 9 31.37 6.02 39.26
N PHE A 10 30.95 6.70 40.34
CA PHE A 10 29.55 7.01 40.55
C PHE A 10 29.02 7.98 39.47
N LEU A 11 29.79 9.02 39.12
CA LEU A 11 29.41 9.97 38.07
C LEU A 11 29.29 9.29 36.70
N THR A 12 30.20 8.36 36.37
CA THR A 12 30.14 7.61 35.11
C THR A 12 28.98 6.64 35.08
N LEU A 13 28.67 5.94 36.18
CA LEU A 13 27.50 5.06 36.28
C LEU A 13 26.18 5.84 36.16
N VAL A 14 26.10 7.02 36.77
CA VAL A 14 24.95 7.92 36.62
C VAL A 14 24.84 8.43 35.18
N ALA A 15 25.94 8.81 34.53
CA ALA A 15 25.94 9.20 33.12
C ALA A 15 25.53 8.06 32.17
N LEU A 16 25.98 6.82 32.45
CA LEU A 16 25.58 5.61 31.73
C LEU A 16 24.08 5.28 31.96
N ALA A 17 23.53 5.55 33.14
CA ALA A 17 22.11 5.38 33.44
C ALA A 17 21.21 6.40 32.70
N PHE A 18 21.77 7.53 32.25
CA PHE A 18 21.08 8.51 31.39
C PHE A 18 21.26 8.25 29.89
N LEU A 19 22.03 7.23 29.49
CA LEU A 19 22.00 6.76 28.11
C LEU A 19 20.67 6.05 27.89
N SER A 20 19.67 6.81 27.42
CA SER A 20 18.44 6.21 26.90
C SER A 20 18.80 5.12 25.90
N GLU A 21 18.38 3.89 26.18
CA GLU A 21 18.57 2.75 25.29
C GLU A 21 17.90 3.11 23.96
N VAL A 22 18.71 3.32 22.92
CA VAL A 22 18.21 3.75 21.61
C VAL A 22 17.57 2.55 20.94
N GLN A 23 16.27 2.32 21.20
CA GLN A 23 15.54 1.22 20.58
C GLN A 23 15.29 1.54 19.09
N SER A 24 16.06 0.90 18.20
CA SER A 24 15.79 0.90 16.75
C SER A 24 14.50 0.15 16.45
N ALA A 25 13.68 0.63 15.50
CA ALA A 25 12.53 -0.13 15.01
C ALA A 25 13.02 -1.34 14.19
N SER A 26 12.31 -2.46 14.26
CA SER A 26 12.57 -3.62 13.40
C SER A 26 11.53 -3.74 12.31
N PHE A 27 11.98 -3.76 11.07
CA PHE A 27 11.13 -3.98 9.90
C PHE A 27 11.30 -5.40 9.41
N ARG A 28 10.26 -6.22 9.53
CA ARG A 28 10.23 -7.57 8.97
C ARG A 28 9.50 -7.53 7.63
N ILE A 29 10.25 -7.75 6.56
CA ILE A 29 9.75 -7.76 5.19
C ILE A 29 9.50 -9.21 4.79
N VAL A 30 8.28 -9.54 4.35
CA VAL A 30 7.81 -10.91 4.10
C VAL A 30 7.29 -11.04 2.67
N ASN A 31 7.76 -12.06 1.96
CA ASN A 31 7.20 -12.45 0.67
C ASN A 31 6.16 -13.56 0.87
N LYS A 32 4.87 -13.26 0.64
CA LYS A 32 3.80 -14.27 0.53
C LYS A 32 3.32 -14.46 -0.91
N CYS A 33 3.98 -13.83 -1.88
CA CYS A 33 3.76 -14.08 -3.30
C CYS A 33 4.26 -15.48 -3.67
N ARG A 34 3.67 -16.09 -4.69
CA ARG A 34 4.07 -17.42 -5.21
C ARG A 34 5.32 -17.39 -6.08
N HIS A 35 6.04 -16.28 -6.09
CA HIS A 35 7.23 -16.05 -6.90
C HIS A 35 8.22 -15.19 -6.13
N THR A 36 9.49 -15.23 -6.53
CA THR A 36 10.53 -14.37 -5.97
C THR A 36 10.21 -12.91 -6.24
N ILE A 37 10.39 -12.08 -5.22
CA ILE A 37 10.34 -10.62 -5.33
C ILE A 37 11.71 -10.05 -4.98
N TRP A 38 11.96 -8.83 -5.42
CA TRP A 38 13.19 -8.12 -5.07
C TRP A 38 12.86 -6.80 -4.39
N PRO A 39 12.72 -6.78 -3.05
CA PRO A 39 12.48 -5.56 -2.32
C PRO A 39 13.54 -4.50 -2.63
N GLY A 40 13.10 -3.25 -2.72
CA GLY A 40 13.93 -2.06 -2.82
C GLY A 40 13.62 -1.12 -1.66
N LEU A 41 14.64 -0.43 -1.17
CA LEU A 41 14.54 0.51 -0.07
C LEU A 41 15.26 1.80 -0.45
N LEU A 42 14.62 2.94 -0.16
CA LEU A 42 15.20 4.25 -0.36
C LEU A 42 15.07 5.05 0.94
N SER A 43 16.20 5.44 1.52
CA SER A 43 16.26 6.45 2.57
C SER A 43 16.01 7.84 1.98
N GLY A 44 15.25 8.68 2.67
CA GLY A 44 15.14 10.10 2.36
C GLY A 44 16.49 10.82 2.53
N ALA A 45 16.62 12.01 1.95
CA ALA A 45 17.90 12.73 1.86
C ALA A 45 18.60 12.99 3.21
N THR A 46 17.82 13.15 4.28
CA THR A 46 18.32 13.41 5.64
C THR A 46 18.39 12.16 6.51
N SER A 47 17.99 10.99 5.99
CA SER A 47 17.92 9.75 6.75
C SER A 47 19.23 8.97 6.71
N PRO A 48 19.62 8.29 7.80
CA PRO A 48 20.81 7.45 7.78
C PRO A 48 20.69 6.33 6.73
N PRO A 49 21.83 5.88 6.16
CA PRO A 49 21.83 4.76 5.23
C PRO A 49 21.39 3.47 5.93
N LEU A 50 20.68 2.63 5.18
CA LEU A 50 20.34 1.27 5.62
C LEU A 50 21.45 0.29 5.24
N PRO A 51 21.55 -0.88 5.91
CA PRO A 51 22.56 -1.90 5.57
C PRO A 51 22.37 -2.53 4.18
N THR A 52 21.23 -2.28 3.52
CA THR A 52 20.90 -2.72 2.17
C THR A 52 19.80 -1.82 1.61
N THR A 53 19.85 -1.57 0.31
CA THR A 53 18.83 -0.85 -0.48
C THR A 53 18.11 -1.77 -1.46
N GLY A 54 18.51 -3.03 -1.58
CA GLY A 54 17.76 -4.05 -2.31
C GLY A 54 18.29 -5.46 -2.17
N PHE A 55 17.40 -6.44 -2.16
CA PHE A 55 17.74 -7.86 -2.01
C PHE A 55 16.70 -8.75 -2.69
N ALA A 56 16.99 -10.05 -2.84
CA ALA A 56 16.02 -11.05 -3.31
C ALA A 56 15.29 -11.67 -2.10
N LEU A 57 14.02 -12.02 -2.28
CA LEU A 57 13.21 -12.72 -1.28
C LEU A 57 12.37 -13.78 -1.99
N GLN A 58 12.68 -15.06 -1.78
CA GLN A 58 11.93 -16.17 -2.37
C GLN A 58 10.53 -16.28 -1.74
N SER A 59 9.64 -17.03 -2.39
CA SER A 59 8.28 -17.27 -1.88
C SER A 59 8.32 -17.85 -0.47
N GLY A 60 7.66 -17.19 0.48
CA GLY A 60 7.60 -17.60 1.89
C GLY A 60 8.72 -17.06 2.78
N GLU A 61 9.79 -16.52 2.20
CA GLU A 61 10.92 -15.97 2.96
C GLU A 61 10.58 -14.63 3.62
N SER A 62 11.38 -14.28 4.62
CA SER A 62 11.35 -12.95 5.25
C SER A 62 12.74 -12.48 5.63
N LYS A 63 12.97 -11.16 5.58
CA LYS A 63 14.18 -10.51 6.06
C LYS A 63 13.81 -9.44 7.09
N THR A 64 14.52 -9.44 8.22
CA THR A 64 14.36 -8.40 9.24
C THR A 64 15.50 -7.40 9.16
N LEU A 65 15.18 -6.11 9.13
CA LEU A 65 16.12 -5.01 9.12
C LEU A 65 15.94 -4.19 10.40
N LYS A 66 17.05 -3.76 11.01
CA LYS A 66 17.03 -2.72 12.04
C LYS A 66 17.01 -1.37 11.34
N ILE A 67 16.02 -0.55 11.67
CA ILE A 67 15.82 0.77 11.08
C ILE A 67 16.18 1.85 12.11
N PRO A 68 16.97 2.87 11.73
CA PRO A 68 17.28 4.00 12.61
C PRO A 68 16.00 4.68 13.13
N LYS A 69 16.05 5.20 14.37
CA LYS A 69 14.87 5.79 15.04
C LYS A 69 14.26 6.99 14.27
N SER A 70 15.09 7.77 13.58
CA SER A 70 14.67 8.93 12.79
C SER A 70 14.83 8.68 11.29
N TRP A 71 14.41 7.50 10.84
CA TRP A 71 14.43 7.14 9.43
C TRP A 71 13.12 7.55 8.75
N SER A 72 13.24 8.21 7.61
CA SER A 72 12.15 8.45 6.67
C SER A 72 12.54 7.87 5.32
N GLY A 73 11.59 7.23 4.66
CA GLY A 73 11.86 6.59 3.38
C GLY A 73 10.75 5.67 2.93
N ARG A 74 11.05 4.91 1.88
CA ARG A 74 10.07 4.05 1.21
C ARG A 74 10.62 2.67 0.87
N ILE A 75 9.73 1.71 0.85
CA ILE A 75 9.99 0.30 0.55
C ILE A 75 9.00 -0.16 -0.51
N TRP A 76 9.48 -0.88 -1.52
CA TRP A 76 8.67 -1.48 -2.57
C TRP A 76 9.19 -2.86 -2.92
N ALA A 77 8.53 -3.56 -3.84
CA ALA A 77 9.04 -4.82 -4.38
C ALA A 77 9.01 -4.81 -5.90
N ARG A 78 10.14 -5.23 -6.50
CA ARG A 78 10.28 -5.48 -7.93
C ARG A 78 9.84 -6.90 -8.27
N THR A 79 9.32 -7.09 -9.47
CA THR A 79 8.90 -8.40 -9.99
C THR A 79 9.50 -8.69 -11.35
N LEU A 80 9.53 -9.99 -11.69
CA LEU A 80 10.00 -10.49 -12.98
C LEU A 80 11.41 -9.97 -13.32
N CYS A 81 12.30 -10.04 -12.34
CA CYS A 81 13.67 -9.59 -12.49
C CYS A 81 14.57 -10.68 -13.05
N GLY A 82 15.59 -10.26 -13.79
CA GLY A 82 16.62 -11.14 -14.34
C GLY A 82 17.92 -10.38 -14.59
N ARG A 83 18.98 -11.13 -14.92
CA ARG A 83 20.20 -10.57 -15.48
C ARG A 83 20.22 -10.83 -16.98
N ASP A 84 20.61 -9.82 -17.74
CA ASP A 84 20.90 -9.99 -19.16
C ASP A 84 22.27 -10.69 -19.37
N PRO A 85 22.65 -11.03 -20.62
CA PRO A 85 23.95 -11.65 -20.92
C PRO A 85 25.16 -10.81 -20.49
N ASP A 86 25.01 -9.49 -20.41
CA ASP A 86 26.05 -8.57 -19.94
C ASP A 86 26.10 -8.48 -18.40
N GLY A 87 25.24 -9.22 -17.71
CA GLY A 87 25.17 -9.32 -16.26
C GLY A 87 24.38 -8.19 -15.59
N LYS A 88 23.74 -7.31 -16.36
CA LYS A 88 22.94 -6.18 -15.85
C LYS A 88 21.61 -6.69 -15.33
N PHE A 89 21.29 -6.29 -14.10
CA PHE A 89 20.04 -6.67 -13.44
C PHE A 89 18.92 -5.68 -13.78
N SER A 90 17.77 -6.19 -14.23
CA SER A 90 16.59 -5.38 -14.51
C SER A 90 15.31 -6.11 -14.12
N CYS A 91 14.23 -5.34 -13.90
CA CYS A 91 12.92 -5.85 -13.53
C CYS A 91 11.81 -5.32 -14.43
N ALA A 92 10.75 -6.11 -14.64
CA ALA A 92 9.63 -5.67 -15.47
C ALA A 92 8.74 -4.63 -14.76
N THR A 93 8.66 -4.65 -13.42
CA THR A 93 7.88 -3.69 -12.64
C THR A 93 8.72 -3.11 -11.51
N ALA A 94 8.52 -1.82 -11.20
CA ALA A 94 9.13 -1.13 -10.06
C ALA A 94 10.67 -1.15 -10.04
N ASP A 95 11.31 -1.34 -11.20
CA ASP A 95 12.76 -1.34 -11.37
C ASP A 95 13.38 -0.03 -10.85
N CYS A 96 14.57 -0.09 -10.26
CA CYS A 96 15.23 1.10 -9.71
C CYS A 96 16.39 1.64 -10.55
N GLY A 97 16.58 1.10 -11.76
CA GLY A 97 17.53 1.60 -12.74
C GLY A 97 19.01 1.50 -12.38
N SER A 98 19.36 0.78 -11.31
CA SER A 98 20.74 0.67 -10.83
C SER A 98 21.57 -0.39 -11.59
N GLU A 99 20.95 -1.15 -12.49
CA GLU A 99 21.51 -2.35 -13.13
C GLU A 99 21.99 -3.42 -12.12
N LYS A 100 21.59 -3.30 -10.85
CA LYS A 100 22.00 -4.14 -9.71
C LYS A 100 20.80 -4.51 -8.85
N VAL A 101 20.98 -5.52 -8.00
CA VAL A 101 19.96 -5.87 -6.99
C VAL A 101 19.82 -4.73 -5.97
N GLU A 102 20.91 -4.14 -5.52
CA GLU A 102 20.90 -2.94 -4.67
C GLU A 102 20.39 -1.72 -5.46
N CYS A 103 19.59 -0.87 -4.82
CA CYS A 103 19.00 0.33 -5.45
C CYS A 103 19.77 1.60 -5.08
N VAL A 104 19.86 2.54 -6.02
CA VAL A 104 20.45 3.87 -5.78
C VAL A 104 19.37 4.96 -5.80
N GLY A 105 18.31 4.74 -6.57
CA GLY A 105 17.13 5.62 -6.63
C GLY A 105 15.85 4.89 -6.23
N GLY A 106 14.73 5.59 -6.40
CA GLY A 106 13.39 5.03 -6.18
C GLY A 106 12.97 4.03 -7.25
N ALA A 107 11.82 3.40 -7.00
CA ALA A 107 11.13 2.61 -8.02
C ALA A 107 10.76 3.48 -9.24
N LYS A 108 10.88 2.93 -10.44
CA LYS A 108 10.20 3.42 -11.63
C LYS A 108 8.71 3.01 -11.53
N PRO A 109 7.77 3.95 -11.48
CA PRO A 109 6.35 3.64 -11.49
C PRO A 109 5.93 2.77 -12.69
N PRO A 110 4.86 1.96 -12.58
CA PRO A 110 4.02 1.80 -11.40
C PRO A 110 4.63 0.94 -10.28
N ALA A 111 4.47 1.38 -9.03
CA ALA A 111 4.95 0.68 -7.85
C ALA A 111 4.07 0.95 -6.63
N THR A 112 3.65 -0.12 -5.94
CA THR A 112 3.04 -0.01 -4.61
C THR A 112 4.12 0.28 -3.59
N LEU A 113 3.96 1.34 -2.80
CA LEU A 113 4.95 1.81 -1.83
C LEU A 113 4.47 1.58 -0.40
N ALA A 114 5.38 1.19 0.48
CA ALA A 114 5.26 1.39 1.92
C ALA A 114 6.11 2.59 2.30
N GLU A 115 5.49 3.62 2.86
CA GLU A 115 6.15 4.87 3.22
C GLU A 115 6.18 5.01 4.73
N PHE A 116 7.29 5.54 5.26
CA PHE A 116 7.49 5.72 6.69
C PHE A 116 8.20 7.04 6.98
N THR A 117 7.83 7.64 8.10
CA THR A 117 8.60 8.67 8.81
C THR A 117 8.58 8.32 10.28
N LEU A 118 9.69 7.78 10.79
CA LEU A 118 9.81 7.33 12.18
C LEU A 118 10.15 8.49 13.10
N ASN A 119 9.58 8.46 14.31
CA ASN A 119 9.78 9.47 15.36
C ASN A 119 9.58 10.91 14.84
N GLY A 120 8.49 11.12 14.09
CA GLY A 120 8.05 12.42 13.60
C GLY A 120 7.35 13.25 14.68
N ALA A 121 6.29 13.99 14.28
CA ALA A 121 5.53 14.83 15.19
C ALA A 121 5.03 14.05 16.42
N ASP A 122 5.16 14.66 17.60
CA ASP A 122 4.83 14.06 18.90
C ASP A 122 5.51 12.72 19.19
N GLY A 123 6.66 12.42 18.57
CA GLY A 123 7.34 11.13 18.70
C GLY A 123 6.53 9.97 18.14
N LEU A 124 5.59 10.23 17.23
CA LEU A 124 4.86 9.22 16.48
C LEU A 124 5.60 8.88 15.20
N ASP A 125 5.59 7.61 14.85
CA ASP A 125 5.85 7.17 13.50
C ASP A 125 4.62 7.45 12.64
N PHE A 126 4.85 7.86 11.40
CA PHE A 126 3.84 8.01 10.35
C PHE A 126 4.14 6.97 9.29
N TYR A 127 3.11 6.23 8.85
CA TYR A 127 3.27 5.20 7.83
C TYR A 127 1.99 4.98 7.05
N ASP A 128 2.18 4.49 5.83
CA ASP A 128 1.10 4.24 4.91
C ASP A 128 1.52 3.26 3.80
N VAL A 129 0.51 2.68 3.14
CA VAL A 129 0.69 2.11 1.81
C VAL A 129 0.16 3.11 0.80
N SER A 130 0.95 3.38 -0.23
CA SER A 130 0.67 4.39 -1.23
C SER A 130 0.60 3.83 -2.64
N LEU A 131 -0.45 4.25 -3.35
CA LEU A 131 -0.72 3.95 -4.76
C LEU A 131 -0.64 5.21 -5.63
N VAL A 132 -0.06 6.29 -5.10
CA VAL A 132 0.19 7.55 -5.83
C VAL A 132 1.08 7.29 -7.05
N ASP A 133 2.10 6.45 -6.87
CA ASP A 133 3.00 5.94 -7.92
C ASP A 133 2.43 4.69 -8.61
N GLY A 134 1.13 4.42 -8.49
CA GLY A 134 0.47 3.26 -9.07
C GLY A 134 0.58 1.98 -8.25
N TYR A 135 0.33 0.85 -8.89
CA TYR A 135 0.24 -0.46 -8.24
C TYR A 135 0.98 -1.53 -9.03
N ASN A 136 1.70 -2.42 -8.36
CA ASN A 136 2.25 -3.63 -8.99
C ASN A 136 2.00 -4.90 -8.17
N LEU A 137 2.03 -4.81 -6.84
CA LEU A 137 1.84 -5.94 -5.93
C LEU A 137 0.93 -5.56 -4.75
N PRO A 138 0.11 -6.49 -4.23
CA PRO A 138 -0.62 -6.24 -3.00
C PRO A 138 0.36 -6.15 -1.83
N MET A 139 0.07 -5.26 -0.89
CA MET A 139 0.95 -4.93 0.22
C MET A 139 0.14 -4.66 1.50
N LEU A 140 0.71 -5.03 2.64
CA LEU A 140 0.16 -4.74 3.96
C LEU A 140 1.27 -4.37 4.94
N ILE A 141 1.05 -3.31 5.70
CA ILE A 141 1.84 -2.91 6.86
C ILE A 141 1.04 -3.20 8.12
N VAL A 142 1.67 -3.88 9.08
CA VAL A 142 1.12 -4.10 10.41
C VAL A 142 2.12 -3.60 11.45
N ALA A 143 1.73 -2.59 12.22
CA ALA A 143 2.45 -2.17 13.42
C ALA A 143 2.30 -3.22 14.54
N LYS A 144 3.40 -3.55 15.21
CA LYS A 144 3.53 -4.52 16.30
C LYS A 144 4.09 -3.83 17.53
N ASP A 145 3.56 -4.21 18.69
CA ASP A 145 4.04 -3.78 20.02
C ASP A 145 3.97 -2.27 20.28
N GLY A 146 3.32 -1.51 19.39
CA GLY A 146 3.18 -0.08 19.53
C GLY A 146 2.24 0.33 20.67
N THR A 147 2.53 1.49 21.24
CA THR A 147 1.94 1.92 22.53
C THR A 147 0.91 3.05 22.39
N ARG A 148 0.97 3.84 21.32
CA ARG A 148 0.10 5.01 21.06
C ARG A 148 -0.07 5.26 19.55
N GLY A 149 -1.04 6.06 19.12
CA GLY A 149 -1.25 6.43 17.70
C GLY A 149 -2.27 5.56 16.96
N GLY A 150 -2.90 4.61 17.64
CA GLY A 150 -3.89 3.70 17.04
C GLY A 150 -3.27 2.48 16.37
N CYS A 151 -2.05 2.58 15.82
CA CYS A 151 -1.24 1.45 15.34
C CYS A 151 -1.98 0.52 14.37
N SER A 152 -2.80 1.16 13.56
CA SER A 152 -3.75 0.59 12.63
C SER A 152 -3.04 0.01 11.41
N ALA A 153 -3.47 -1.15 10.92
CA ALA A 153 -2.88 -1.72 9.70
C ALA A 153 -3.17 -0.86 8.45
N THR A 154 -2.35 -0.94 7.42
CA THR A 154 -2.62 -0.20 6.17
C THR A 154 -2.15 -1.00 4.97
N GLY A 155 -2.85 -0.90 3.85
CA GLY A 155 -2.53 -1.75 2.72
C GLY A 155 -3.54 -1.76 1.60
N CYS A 156 -3.13 -2.46 0.55
CA CYS A 156 -3.91 -2.81 -0.61
C CYS A 156 -3.82 -4.32 -0.80
N LEU A 157 -4.85 -5.05 -0.38
CA LEU A 157 -4.83 -6.53 -0.27
C LEU A 157 -5.45 -7.22 -1.50
N VAL A 158 -6.08 -6.47 -2.39
CA VAL A 158 -6.71 -7.00 -3.61
C VAL A 158 -5.70 -6.98 -4.75
N ASP A 159 -5.81 -7.94 -5.67
CA ASP A 159 -5.01 -7.92 -6.90
C ASP A 159 -5.63 -6.95 -7.91
N LEU A 160 -5.13 -5.71 -7.94
CA LEU A 160 -5.58 -4.68 -8.87
C LEU A 160 -5.15 -4.93 -10.32
N ASN A 161 -4.18 -5.80 -10.59
CA ASN A 161 -3.68 -6.01 -11.94
C ASN A 161 -4.74 -6.62 -12.87
N GLY A 162 -5.61 -7.49 -12.34
CA GLY A 162 -6.74 -8.05 -13.10
C GLY A 162 -7.90 -7.08 -13.31
N GLY A 163 -8.07 -6.12 -12.40
CA GLY A 163 -9.14 -5.12 -12.41
C GLY A 163 -8.72 -3.75 -12.95
N CYS A 164 -7.45 -3.56 -13.29
CA CYS A 164 -6.91 -2.28 -13.72
C CYS A 164 -7.66 -1.73 -14.94
N LEU A 165 -7.98 -0.44 -14.95
CA LEU A 165 -8.61 0.25 -16.08
C LEU A 165 -7.71 0.17 -17.32
N ALA A 166 -8.31 0.02 -18.51
CA ALA A 166 -7.58 -0.34 -19.72
C ALA A 166 -6.49 0.69 -20.06
N GLU A 167 -6.80 1.97 -19.88
CA GLU A 167 -5.95 3.14 -20.07
C GLU A 167 -4.82 3.25 -19.03
N LEU A 168 -4.86 2.48 -17.93
CA LEU A 168 -3.84 2.44 -16.89
C LEU A 168 -3.00 1.14 -16.91
N ARG A 169 -3.31 0.19 -17.80
CA ARG A 169 -2.66 -1.13 -17.79
C ARG A 169 -1.22 -1.07 -18.29
N VAL A 170 -0.34 -1.80 -17.61
CA VAL A 170 0.99 -2.17 -18.13
C VAL A 170 0.95 -3.61 -18.59
N THR A 171 1.03 -3.85 -19.89
CA THR A 171 1.05 -5.20 -20.48
C THR A 171 2.46 -5.58 -20.91
N ARG A 172 2.77 -6.89 -20.90
CA ARG A 172 3.97 -7.39 -21.58
C ARG A 172 3.72 -7.36 -23.08
N VAL A 173 4.75 -7.02 -23.86
CA VAL A 173 4.76 -7.24 -25.31
C VAL A 173 4.45 -8.73 -25.56
N ASN A 174 3.40 -9.02 -26.33
CA ASN A 174 2.90 -10.34 -26.72
C ASN A 174 2.01 -11.12 -25.73
N THR A 175 1.57 -10.56 -24.60
CA THR A 175 0.49 -11.18 -23.78
C THR A 175 -0.60 -10.16 -23.39
N SER A 176 -1.69 -10.16 -24.14
CA SER A 176 -2.74 -9.12 -24.07
C SER A 176 -3.76 -9.27 -22.93
N ARG A 177 -3.72 -10.36 -22.14
CA ARG A 177 -4.85 -10.70 -21.24
C ARG A 177 -4.68 -10.35 -19.76
N ARG A 178 -3.47 -10.07 -19.26
CA ARG A 178 -3.26 -9.73 -17.84
C ARG A 178 -2.28 -8.59 -17.68
N SER A 179 -2.70 -7.54 -16.97
CA SER A 179 -1.80 -6.44 -16.60
C SER A 179 -0.70 -6.96 -15.68
N LEU A 180 0.53 -6.49 -15.88
CA LEU A 180 1.66 -6.72 -14.97
C LEU A 180 1.63 -5.75 -13.78
N ALA A 181 1.12 -4.54 -14.04
CA ALA A 181 1.01 -3.45 -13.08
C ALA A 181 -0.10 -2.49 -13.52
N CYS A 182 -0.50 -1.56 -12.66
CA CYS A 182 -1.51 -0.54 -12.92
C CYS A 182 -0.93 0.85 -12.65
N ARG A 183 -0.86 1.68 -13.68
CA ARG A 183 -0.40 3.08 -13.61
C ARG A 183 -1.36 3.90 -12.75
N SER A 184 -0.86 4.89 -12.02
CA SER A 184 -1.73 5.96 -11.53
C SER A 184 -2.08 6.90 -12.67
N ALA A 185 -3.08 7.76 -12.50
CA ALA A 185 -3.44 8.75 -13.52
C ALA A 185 -2.32 9.78 -13.75
N CYS A 186 -1.57 10.14 -12.71
CA CYS A 186 -0.41 11.01 -12.87
C CYS A 186 0.64 10.37 -13.78
N GLU A 187 0.99 9.11 -13.52
CA GLU A 187 1.98 8.40 -14.33
C GLU A 187 1.50 8.20 -15.77
N ALA A 188 0.21 7.89 -15.97
CA ALA A 188 -0.32 7.61 -17.30
C ALA A 188 -0.49 8.86 -18.17
N PHE A 189 -0.85 10.01 -17.58
CA PHE A 189 -1.29 11.18 -18.34
C PHE A 189 -0.43 12.42 -18.13
N GLY A 190 0.34 12.51 -17.03
CA GLY A 190 1.15 13.69 -16.70
C GLY A 190 0.35 14.98 -16.44
N ASP A 191 -0.97 14.89 -16.34
CA ASP A 191 -1.85 16.04 -16.11
C ASP A 191 -1.62 16.61 -14.70
N PRO A 192 -1.36 17.93 -14.55
CA PRO A 192 -1.17 18.56 -13.24
C PRO A 192 -2.30 18.31 -12.23
N ARG A 193 -3.53 18.07 -12.71
CA ARG A 193 -4.69 17.72 -11.87
C ARG A 193 -4.57 16.33 -11.23
N PHE A 194 -3.92 15.40 -11.91
CA PHE A 194 -3.68 14.05 -11.36
C PHE A 194 -2.37 13.98 -10.59
N CYS A 195 -1.39 14.80 -10.97
CA CYS A 195 -0.08 14.88 -10.33
C CYS A 195 -0.02 15.84 -9.13
N CYS A 196 -1.10 16.58 -8.87
CA CYS A 196 -1.15 17.63 -7.87
C CYS A 196 0.05 18.59 -7.94
N SER A 197 0.27 19.17 -9.12
CA SER A 197 1.40 20.04 -9.40
C SER A 197 0.96 21.37 -10.03
N GLY A 198 1.86 22.35 -10.05
CA GLY A 198 1.57 23.69 -10.58
C GLY A 198 0.38 24.34 -9.88
N ALA A 199 -0.67 24.68 -10.64
CA ALA A 199 -1.91 25.28 -10.10
C ALA A 199 -2.71 24.34 -9.18
N TYR A 200 -2.38 23.05 -9.14
CA TYR A 200 -3.03 22.02 -8.34
C TYR A 200 -2.09 21.52 -7.21
N SER A 201 -1.15 22.34 -6.76
CA SER A 201 -0.11 21.96 -5.78
C SER A 201 -0.54 22.13 -4.32
N THR A 202 -1.85 22.22 -4.05
CA THR A 202 -2.38 22.30 -2.69
C THR A 202 -3.57 21.35 -2.51
N PRO A 203 -3.86 20.89 -1.27
CA PRO A 203 -5.04 20.08 -1.00
C PRO A 203 -6.36 20.73 -1.44
N ASP A 204 -6.45 22.06 -1.37
CA ASP A 204 -7.66 22.81 -1.76
C ASP A 204 -7.87 22.85 -3.28
N THR A 205 -6.79 22.69 -4.06
CA THR A 205 -6.82 22.78 -5.51
C THR A 205 -6.80 21.39 -6.17
N CYS A 206 -6.19 20.37 -5.56
CA CYS A 206 -6.14 19.01 -6.09
C CYS A 206 -7.06 18.05 -5.33
N GLY A 207 -8.25 17.82 -5.88
CA GLY A 207 -9.22 16.86 -5.35
C GLY A 207 -9.08 15.45 -5.93
N PRO A 208 -9.83 14.47 -5.38
CA PRO A 208 -9.88 13.12 -5.94
C PRO A 208 -10.44 13.10 -7.37
N SER A 209 -9.90 12.21 -8.20
CA SER A 209 -10.34 11.97 -9.58
C SER A 209 -11.07 10.62 -9.70
N PRO A 210 -11.79 10.33 -10.81
CA PRO A 210 -12.35 9.00 -11.04
C PRO A 210 -11.30 7.88 -10.94
N TYR A 211 -10.07 8.16 -11.38
CA TYR A 211 -8.95 7.22 -11.29
C TYR A 211 -8.47 6.99 -9.86
N SER A 212 -8.29 8.04 -9.05
CA SER A 212 -7.90 7.84 -7.65
C SER A 212 -9.02 7.18 -6.85
N LEU A 213 -10.29 7.50 -7.14
CA LEU A 213 -11.44 6.82 -6.52
C LEU A 213 -11.50 5.33 -6.86
N PHE A 214 -11.06 4.91 -8.06
CA PHE A 214 -10.91 3.49 -8.39
C PHE A 214 -9.93 2.78 -7.44
N PHE A 215 -8.73 3.36 -7.24
CA PHE A 215 -7.75 2.84 -6.28
C PHE A 215 -8.29 2.86 -4.85
N LYS A 216 -8.95 3.95 -4.45
CA LYS A 216 -9.50 4.13 -3.11
C LYS A 216 -10.60 3.12 -2.79
N HIS A 217 -11.50 2.88 -3.74
CA HIS A 217 -12.58 1.90 -3.57
C HIS A 217 -12.03 0.48 -3.41
N ALA A 218 -10.96 0.16 -4.14
CA ALA A 218 -10.27 -1.12 -4.03
C ALA A 218 -9.50 -1.29 -2.71
N CYS A 219 -8.81 -0.23 -2.30
CA CYS A 219 -7.87 -0.22 -1.20
C CYS A 219 -8.13 1.00 -0.28
N PRO A 220 -9.19 0.95 0.56
CA PRO A 220 -9.66 2.12 1.30
C PRO A 220 -8.65 2.71 2.27
N ARG A 221 -7.72 1.89 2.77
CA ARG A 221 -6.69 2.29 3.74
C ARG A 221 -5.35 2.64 3.09
N ALA A 222 -5.26 2.69 1.76
CA ALA A 222 -4.06 3.14 1.05
C ALA A 222 -4.26 4.56 0.50
N TYR A 223 -3.17 5.31 0.34
CA TYR A 223 -3.19 6.57 -0.41
C TYR A 223 -3.55 6.28 -1.86
N SER A 224 -4.53 7.00 -2.38
CA SER A 224 -4.97 6.89 -3.77
C SER A 224 -4.53 8.05 -4.67
N TYR A 225 -4.14 9.17 -4.06
CA TYR A 225 -3.57 10.37 -4.69
C TYR A 225 -2.81 11.19 -3.63
N ALA A 226 -2.11 12.25 -4.04
CA ALA A 226 -1.12 12.95 -3.21
C ALA A 226 -1.66 13.56 -1.91
N TYR A 227 -2.93 13.98 -1.84
CA TYR A 227 -3.52 14.62 -0.66
C TYR A 227 -4.60 13.77 0.03
N ASP A 228 -4.49 12.44 -0.04
CA ASP A 228 -5.41 11.48 0.61
C ASP A 228 -5.08 11.23 2.10
N ASP A 229 -4.55 12.24 2.81
CA ASP A 229 -4.00 12.07 4.16
C ASP A 229 -5.05 11.64 5.18
N LYS A 230 -6.23 12.27 5.12
CA LYS A 230 -7.31 12.13 6.12
C LYS A 230 -7.72 10.67 6.38
N THR A 231 -7.53 9.79 5.41
CA THR A 231 -7.98 8.39 5.50
C THR A 231 -6.88 7.36 5.25
N SER A 232 -5.66 7.82 5.00
CA SER A 232 -4.57 6.97 4.50
C SER A 232 -3.28 7.08 5.30
N THR A 233 -3.12 8.12 6.12
CA THR A 233 -2.01 8.22 7.07
C THR A 233 -2.33 7.47 8.36
N TYR A 234 -1.40 6.63 8.80
CA TYR A 234 -1.51 5.93 10.08
C TYR A 234 -0.34 6.28 10.97
N THR A 235 -0.60 6.32 12.27
CA THR A 235 0.44 6.62 13.24
C THR A 235 0.63 5.50 14.25
N CYS A 236 1.82 5.43 14.83
CA CYS A 236 2.11 4.52 15.93
C CYS A 236 3.35 5.00 16.70
N ALA A 237 3.39 4.80 18.02
CA ALA A 237 4.58 5.06 18.82
C ALA A 237 5.28 3.74 19.19
N SER A 238 6.61 3.74 19.14
CA SER A 238 7.46 2.66 19.66
C SER A 238 7.13 1.28 19.07
N ALA A 239 6.92 1.22 17.76
CA ALA A 239 6.49 -0.01 17.10
C ALA A 239 7.59 -0.70 16.27
N ASN A 240 7.40 -2.00 16.11
CA ASN A 240 8.02 -2.78 15.05
C ASN A 240 7.03 -2.92 13.89
N TYR A 241 7.51 -3.17 12.68
CA TYR A 241 6.66 -3.20 11.49
C TYR A 241 6.81 -4.50 10.72
N LEU A 242 5.68 -5.07 10.33
CA LEU A 242 5.61 -6.21 9.43
C LEU A 242 5.11 -5.71 8.07
N ILE A 243 5.96 -5.75 7.06
CA ILE A 243 5.64 -5.41 5.67
C ILE A 243 5.45 -6.72 4.90
N ILE A 244 4.23 -6.99 4.44
CA ILE A 244 3.87 -8.24 3.78
C ILE A 244 3.51 -7.96 2.32
N PHE A 245 4.24 -8.57 1.40
CA PHE A 245 3.88 -8.61 -0.01
C PHE A 245 2.99 -9.81 -0.33
N CYS A 246 1.97 -9.60 -1.15
CA CYS A 246 0.89 -10.55 -1.43
C CYS A 246 0.28 -11.18 -0.17
N PRO A 247 -0.17 -10.37 0.81
CA PRO A 247 -0.86 -10.90 1.98
C PRO A 247 -2.03 -11.79 1.54
N LEU A 248 -2.22 -12.92 2.23
CA LEU A 248 -3.39 -13.75 1.98
C LEU A 248 -4.65 -12.89 2.18
N PRO A 249 -5.69 -13.04 1.33
CA PRO A 249 -6.94 -12.33 1.53
C PRO A 249 -7.40 -12.65 2.96
N TYR A 250 -7.56 -11.58 3.75
CA TYR A 250 -7.99 -11.60 5.15
C TYR A 250 -9.42 -12.18 5.24
N SER A 251 -9.54 -13.47 4.98
CA SER A 251 -10.76 -14.25 5.04
C SER A 251 -10.93 -14.92 6.41
N SER A 252 -9.85 -14.98 7.21
CA SER A 252 -9.97 -15.31 8.62
C SER A 252 -10.31 -14.04 9.41
N GLN A 253 -11.61 -13.85 9.63
CA GLN A 253 -12.17 -12.99 10.69
C GLN A 253 -11.45 -13.16 12.04
N LYS A 254 -10.67 -14.23 12.25
CA LYS A 254 -9.87 -14.50 13.44
C LYS A 254 -8.77 -13.46 13.75
N LEU A 255 -8.27 -12.72 12.75
CA LEU A 255 -7.30 -11.62 12.95
C LEU A 255 -7.95 -10.22 12.94
N LEU A 256 -9.08 -10.04 12.24
CA LEU A 256 -9.88 -8.80 12.26
C LEU A 256 -10.78 -8.71 13.50
N GLY A 257 -11.22 -9.83 14.05
CA GLY A 257 -12.09 -9.90 15.22
C GLY A 257 -11.36 -9.73 16.56
N ALA A 258 -10.01 -9.72 16.56
CA ALA A 258 -9.20 -9.62 17.77
C ALA A 258 -8.42 -8.30 17.90
N ARG A 259 -8.36 -7.46 16.84
CA ARG A 259 -7.85 -6.09 16.93
C ARG A 259 -8.99 -5.13 16.64
N LYS A 260 -9.55 -4.51 17.69
CA LYS A 260 -10.15 -3.18 17.56
C LYS A 260 -8.99 -2.23 17.20
N ASP A 261 -8.65 -2.11 15.92
CA ASP A 261 -7.71 -1.09 15.48
C ASP A 261 -8.47 0.24 15.31
N GLY A 262 -7.80 1.37 15.56
CA GLY A 262 -8.46 2.69 15.64
C GLY A 262 -8.87 3.28 14.28
N ALA A 263 -8.82 2.51 13.19
CA ALA A 263 -9.08 3.01 11.85
C ALA A 263 -10.58 3.10 11.53
N THR A 264 -10.96 4.14 10.82
CA THR A 264 -12.35 4.40 10.41
C THR A 264 -12.78 3.61 9.18
N LEU A 265 -11.84 3.24 8.30
CA LEU A 265 -12.10 2.53 7.06
C LEU A 265 -11.75 1.04 7.14
N PRO A 266 -12.47 0.16 6.41
CA PRO A 266 -12.14 -1.26 6.34
C PRO A 266 -10.83 -1.48 5.57
N LEU A 267 -10.03 -2.45 6.00
CA LEU A 267 -8.77 -2.81 5.33
C LEU A 267 -8.98 -3.32 3.90
N VAL A 268 -10.14 -3.91 3.63
CA VAL A 268 -10.53 -4.36 2.30
C VAL A 268 -12.00 -4.11 2.09
N ASN A 269 -12.35 -3.62 0.90
CA ASN A 269 -13.72 -3.55 0.45
C ASN A 269 -14.23 -4.95 0.08
N LYS A 270 -15.27 -5.43 0.79
CA LYS A 270 -15.79 -6.80 0.64
C LYS A 270 -16.22 -7.13 -0.79
N THR A 271 -16.79 -6.16 -1.51
CA THR A 271 -17.23 -6.34 -2.90
C THR A 271 -16.05 -6.64 -3.83
N MET A 272 -14.88 -6.05 -3.55
CA MET A 272 -13.67 -6.23 -4.37
C MET A 272 -12.98 -7.59 -4.12
N MET A 273 -13.13 -8.17 -2.92
CA MET A 273 -12.63 -9.52 -2.64
C MET A 273 -13.28 -10.59 -3.53
N TYR A 274 -14.57 -10.42 -3.88
CA TYR A 274 -15.31 -11.38 -4.69
C TYR A 274 -14.85 -11.35 -6.15
N LEU A 275 -14.62 -10.15 -6.70
CA LEU A 275 -14.12 -9.95 -8.07
C LEU A 275 -12.74 -10.58 -8.27
N SER A 276 -11.82 -10.46 -7.30
CA SER A 276 -10.50 -11.10 -7.39
C SER A 276 -10.57 -12.65 -7.40
N ARG A 277 -11.58 -13.27 -6.76
CA ARG A 277 -11.78 -14.74 -6.80
C ARG A 277 -12.35 -15.23 -8.13
N LEU A 278 -13.23 -14.45 -8.76
CA LEU A 278 -13.76 -14.78 -10.08
C LEU A 278 -12.67 -14.70 -11.16
N GLN A 279 -11.74 -13.76 -11.05
CA GLN A 279 -10.63 -13.63 -12.00
C GLN A 279 -9.52 -14.68 -11.81
N SER A 280 -9.35 -15.25 -10.61
CA SER A 280 -8.36 -16.32 -10.37
C SER A 280 -8.85 -17.72 -10.76
N SER A 281 -10.15 -17.90 -10.99
CA SER A 281 -10.77 -19.20 -11.31
C SER A 281 -11.00 -19.45 -12.80
N GLY A 282 -10.64 -18.53 -13.70
CA GLY A 282 -10.63 -18.79 -15.15
C GLY A 282 -12.00 -19.03 -15.80
N SER A 283 -13.11 -18.87 -15.08
CA SER A 283 -14.46 -18.99 -15.64
C SER A 283 -15.00 -17.61 -16.00
N SER A 284 -15.10 -17.32 -17.30
CA SER A 284 -15.89 -16.19 -17.81
C SER A 284 -17.35 -16.36 -17.36
N PRO A 285 -17.98 -15.40 -16.66
CA PRO A 285 -19.40 -15.44 -16.48
C PRO A 285 -20.05 -14.91 -17.77
N SER A 286 -20.78 -15.77 -18.47
CA SER A 286 -21.77 -15.34 -19.46
C SER A 286 -22.76 -14.43 -18.75
N PHE A 287 -22.71 -13.13 -19.02
CA PHE A 287 -23.67 -12.17 -18.50
C PHE A 287 -25.00 -12.41 -19.22
N VAL A 288 -25.86 -13.24 -18.65
CA VAL A 288 -27.28 -13.28 -19.03
C VAL A 288 -27.90 -12.01 -18.45
N VAL A 289 -28.11 -11.02 -19.31
CA VAL A 289 -28.91 -9.83 -18.98
C VAL A 289 -30.34 -10.31 -18.76
N GLN A 290 -30.72 -10.49 -17.51
CA GLN A 290 -32.11 -10.75 -17.15
C GLN A 290 -32.82 -9.39 -17.10
N THR A 291 -33.40 -8.99 -18.24
CA THR A 291 -34.34 -7.88 -18.34
C THR A 291 -35.57 -8.21 -17.50
N GLN A 292 -35.73 -7.56 -16.35
CA GLN A 292 -36.99 -7.60 -15.62
C GLN A 292 -38.00 -6.67 -16.32
N SER A 293 -38.89 -7.27 -17.10
CA SER A 293 -40.11 -6.63 -17.60
C SER A 293 -41.14 -6.56 -16.47
N VAL A 294 -41.35 -5.36 -15.93
CA VAL A 294 -42.46 -5.07 -15.00
C VAL A 294 -43.75 -4.97 -15.80
N ALA A 295 -44.61 -5.99 -15.71
CA ALA A 295 -45.94 -5.97 -16.31
C ALA A 295 -46.91 -5.18 -15.38
N TYR A 296 -47.39 -4.03 -15.86
CA TYR A 296 -48.52 -3.32 -15.26
C TYR A 296 -49.83 -4.00 -15.70
N VAL A 297 -50.55 -4.62 -14.75
CA VAL A 297 -51.92 -5.09 -14.98
C VAL A 297 -52.86 -4.01 -14.44
N ALA A 298 -53.46 -3.23 -15.35
CA ALA A 298 -54.53 -2.29 -15.04
C ALA A 298 -55.87 -3.02 -15.11
N SER A 299 -56.55 -3.16 -13.97
CA SER A 299 -57.90 -3.71 -13.88
C SER A 299 -58.93 -2.68 -14.32
N LEU A 300 -59.52 -2.91 -15.49
CA LEU A 300 -60.73 -2.25 -16.00
C LEU A 300 -61.94 -3.04 -15.53
N LEU A 301 -62.74 -2.50 -14.61
CA LEU A 301 -64.18 -2.75 -14.46
C LEU A 301 -64.75 -1.85 -13.37
N VAL A 302 -65.96 -1.35 -13.62
CA VAL A 302 -66.80 -0.48 -12.76
C VAL A 302 -66.56 1.03 -12.89
N ALA A 303 -67.03 1.61 -14.00
CA ALA A 303 -67.70 2.92 -14.03
C ALA A 303 -68.32 3.19 -15.42
N LEU A 304 -69.31 2.40 -15.82
CA LEU A 304 -70.04 2.59 -17.10
C LEU A 304 -71.55 2.68 -16.89
N LEU A 305 -71.99 3.31 -15.78
CA LEU A 305 -73.42 3.39 -15.48
C LEU A 305 -73.94 4.66 -14.81
N LEU A 306 -73.21 5.79 -14.72
CA LEU A 306 -73.82 6.95 -14.02
C LEU A 306 -73.59 8.38 -14.52
N PHE A 307 -72.84 8.70 -15.58
CA PHE A 307 -72.70 10.11 -15.97
C PHE A 307 -72.46 10.37 -17.46
N PHE A 308 -73.48 10.19 -18.31
CA PHE A 308 -73.79 11.16 -19.36
C PHE A 308 -75.32 11.31 -19.45
N PRO A 309 -75.86 12.54 -19.39
CA PRO A 309 -77.28 12.80 -19.55
C PRO A 309 -77.66 12.85 -21.03
N LEU A 310 -78.96 12.58 -21.27
CA LEU A 310 -79.74 12.57 -22.51
C LEU A 310 -79.84 11.22 -23.22
#